data_AF-A0A2T5JIM6-F1
#
_entry.id   AF-A0A2T5JIM6-F1
#
_cell.length_a   1.000
_cell.length_b   1.000
_cell.length_c   1.000
_cell.angle_alpha   90.00
_cell.angle_beta   90.00
_cell.angle_gamma   90.00
#
_symmetry.space_group_name_H-M   'P 1'
#
loop_
_entity.id
_entity.type
_entity.pdbx_description
1 polymer ?
#
loop_
_entity_poly.entity_id
_entity_poly.type
_entity_poly.pdbx_seq_one_letter_code
_entity_poly.pdbx_strand_id
1 'polypeptide(L)'
;MRMKLILGALSVTSLGFSSLAASSPLVRSIGGDATPASITGVRDQFRADLGGDGISEINWDGVPDSFSVPNNLPANFFNGVKLSTPGAGFQVSANNGVAPVEFDNTNPTYSSTFGVFSSQRLFTGVGSNIVDVSFGEPGSRGLVGGFGAVFTDVDLTNSTTMEYFDAANNSLGVFAVPVGIVGSESLSFLGVSFGFGRTLISHVRITSGNTALGAGVNDGTPLGTGNVADLVAMDDFIYTGIVPEPETYAMLLAGLGLIGAISRRRKLP
;
A
#
# COMPACT_ATOMS: atom_id res chain seq x y z
N MET A 1 29.81 -32.90 63.01
CA MET A 1 29.45 -32.70 61.60
C MET A 1 27.97 -32.33 61.54
N ARG A 2 27.63 -31.04 61.43
CA ARG A 2 26.27 -30.56 61.14
C ARG A 2 26.39 -29.40 60.14
N MET A 3 25.82 -29.65 58.97
CA MET A 3 25.99 -28.89 57.73
C MET A 3 25.15 -27.62 57.77
N LYS A 4 25.77 -26.45 57.54
CA LYS A 4 25.07 -25.18 57.35
C LYS A 4 24.52 -25.15 55.92
N LEU A 5 23.19 -25.12 55.76
CA LEU A 5 22.54 -24.80 54.49
C LEU A 5 22.52 -23.27 54.34
N ILE A 6 23.24 -22.73 53.36
CA ILE A 6 23.14 -21.33 52.94
C ILE A 6 22.14 -21.31 51.78
N LEU A 7 20.97 -20.72 52.02
CA LEU A 7 19.92 -20.54 51.01
C LEU A 7 20.25 -19.25 50.24
N GLY A 8 20.82 -19.38 49.04
CA GLY A 8 21.04 -18.25 48.13
C GLY A 8 19.75 -17.89 47.41
N ALA A 9 19.20 -16.71 47.68
CA ALA A 9 18.04 -16.18 46.96
C ALA A 9 18.48 -15.75 45.54
N LEU A 10 18.05 -16.49 44.52
CA LEU A 10 18.24 -16.11 43.13
C LEU A 10 17.14 -15.10 42.75
N SER A 11 17.49 -13.81 42.78
CA SER A 11 16.67 -12.73 42.26
C SER A 11 16.62 -12.82 40.73
N VAL A 12 15.59 -13.44 40.17
CA VAL A 12 15.27 -13.33 38.75
C VAL A 12 14.59 -11.99 38.53
N THR A 13 15.37 -10.98 38.13
CA THR A 13 14.83 -9.70 37.66
C THR A 13 14.23 -9.95 36.27
N SER A 14 12.92 -10.18 36.19
CA SER A 14 12.21 -10.18 34.92
C SER A 14 12.27 -8.77 34.34
N LEU A 15 13.16 -8.54 33.38
CA LEU A 15 13.06 -7.40 32.48
C LEU A 15 11.74 -7.55 31.72
N GLY A 16 10.70 -6.88 32.22
CA GLY A 16 9.44 -6.77 31.51
C GLY A 16 9.73 -6.10 30.17
N PHE A 17 9.63 -6.85 29.09
CA PHE A 17 9.56 -6.26 27.76
C PHE A 17 8.23 -5.50 27.72
N SER A 18 8.29 -4.18 27.85
CA SER A 18 7.15 -3.32 27.54
C SER A 18 6.75 -3.64 26.10
N SER A 19 5.59 -4.28 25.92
CA SER A 19 5.02 -4.44 24.59
C SER A 19 4.83 -3.04 24.01
N LEU A 20 5.51 -2.73 22.91
CA LEU A 20 5.24 -1.53 22.14
C LEU A 20 3.80 -1.65 21.65
N ALA A 21 2.86 -0.96 22.31
CA ALA A 21 1.50 -0.85 21.82
C ALA A 21 1.56 -0.19 20.45
N ALA A 22 1.11 -0.90 19.41
CA ALA A 22 0.96 -0.35 18.07
C ALA A 22 0.12 0.93 18.14
N SER A 23 0.48 1.94 17.35
CA SER A 23 -0.37 3.12 17.18
C SER A 23 -1.74 2.67 16.68
N SER A 24 -2.83 3.19 17.25
CA SER A 24 -4.14 3.05 16.62
C SER A 24 -4.08 3.63 15.19
N PRO A 25 -4.56 2.91 14.17
CA PRO A 25 -4.61 3.44 12.81
C PRO A 25 -5.58 4.62 12.74
N LEU A 26 -5.20 5.66 12.01
CA LEU A 26 -6.11 6.69 11.55
C LEU A 26 -6.59 6.31 10.15
N VAL A 27 -7.89 6.13 10.00
CA VAL A 27 -8.52 5.72 8.73
C VAL A 27 -9.32 6.87 8.16
N ARG A 28 -9.11 7.17 6.89
CA ARG A 28 -9.93 8.07 6.08
C ARG A 28 -10.48 7.26 4.92
N SER A 29 -11.79 7.16 4.82
CA SER A 29 -12.43 6.36 3.78
C SER A 29 -13.77 6.96 3.37
N ILE A 30 -14.11 6.84 2.09
CA ILE A 30 -15.40 7.24 1.55
C ILE A 30 -15.69 6.45 0.28
N GLY A 31 -16.96 6.10 0.08
CA GLY A 31 -17.51 5.65 -1.19
C GLY A 31 -18.35 6.78 -1.75
N GLY A 32 -18.00 7.23 -2.95
CA GLY A 32 -18.54 8.41 -3.61
C GLY A 32 -19.37 8.06 -4.83
N ASP A 33 -19.75 9.11 -5.57
CA ASP A 33 -20.41 8.98 -6.87
C ASP A 33 -19.37 9.03 -8.00
N ALA A 34 -19.82 9.18 -9.25
CA ALA A 34 -18.96 9.27 -10.43
C ALA A 34 -18.24 10.62 -10.59
N THR A 35 -18.29 11.51 -9.59
CA THR A 35 -17.61 12.81 -9.63
C THR A 35 -16.42 12.84 -8.66
N PRO A 36 -15.25 13.39 -9.06
CA PRO A 36 -14.10 13.53 -8.16
C PRO A 36 -14.44 14.28 -6.87
N ALA A 37 -15.32 15.28 -6.96
CA ALA A 37 -15.76 16.10 -5.84
C ALA A 37 -16.38 15.28 -4.69
N SER A 38 -16.97 14.12 -4.97
CA SER A 38 -17.59 13.26 -3.96
C SER A 38 -16.59 12.65 -2.97
N ILE A 39 -15.32 12.49 -3.38
CA ILE A 39 -14.26 11.92 -2.53
C ILE A 39 -13.15 12.91 -2.16
N THR A 40 -13.03 14.04 -2.88
CA THR A 40 -11.96 15.04 -2.69
C THR A 40 -11.81 15.48 -1.24
N GLY A 41 -12.90 15.77 -0.53
CA GLY A 41 -12.81 16.26 0.85
C GLY A 41 -12.13 15.28 1.82
N VAL A 42 -12.39 13.97 1.67
CA VAL A 42 -11.79 12.93 2.51
C VAL A 42 -10.35 12.63 2.08
N ARG A 43 -10.09 12.61 0.78
CA ARG A 43 -8.74 12.49 0.19
C ARG A 43 -7.84 13.61 0.69
N ASP A 44 -8.31 14.86 0.61
CA ASP A 44 -7.56 16.04 1.03
C ASP A 44 -7.34 16.07 2.55
N GLN A 45 -8.32 15.63 3.33
CA GLN A 45 -8.14 15.47 4.77
C GLN A 45 -7.06 14.43 5.09
N PHE A 46 -6.99 13.32 4.34
CA PHE A 46 -5.90 12.35 4.49
C PHE A 46 -4.53 12.98 4.19
N ARG A 47 -4.41 13.77 3.11
CA ARG A 47 -3.18 14.53 2.79
C ARG A 47 -2.77 15.46 3.93
N ALA A 48 -3.74 16.18 4.51
CA ALA A 48 -3.49 17.06 5.64
C ALA A 48 -3.01 16.27 6.87
N ASP A 49 -3.64 15.12 7.15
CA ASP A 49 -3.27 14.23 8.25
C ASP A 49 -1.86 13.63 8.07
N LEU A 50 -1.36 13.51 6.83
CA LEU A 50 0.00 13.06 6.50
C LEU A 50 1.07 14.15 6.58
N GLY A 51 0.69 15.41 6.86
CA GLY A 51 1.63 16.52 7.06
C GLY A 51 1.76 17.49 5.88
N GLY A 52 0.84 17.45 4.91
CA GLY A 52 0.78 18.46 3.84
C GLY A 52 1.94 18.38 2.85
N ASP A 53 2.82 19.38 2.82
CA ASP A 53 3.83 19.61 1.76
C ASP A 53 4.94 18.54 1.64
N GLY A 54 4.99 17.56 2.54
CA GLY A 54 5.96 16.45 2.55
C GLY A 54 5.43 15.11 2.04
N ILE A 55 4.23 15.10 1.43
CA ILE A 55 3.63 13.89 0.87
C ILE A 55 4.10 13.64 -0.57
N SER A 56 4.10 12.37 -0.96
CA SER A 56 4.29 11.92 -2.32
C SER A 56 2.96 11.45 -2.89
N GLU A 57 2.71 11.78 -4.15
CA GLU A 57 1.54 11.34 -4.90
C GLU A 57 2.03 10.72 -6.19
N ILE A 58 1.58 9.51 -6.48
CA ILE A 58 1.69 8.92 -7.81
C ILE A 58 0.39 9.26 -8.51
N ASN A 59 0.50 10.13 -9.50
CA ASN A 59 -0.53 10.40 -10.47
C ASN A 59 -0.15 9.72 -11.79
N TRP A 60 -1.09 8.97 -12.36
CA TRP A 60 -0.84 8.14 -13.53
C TRP A 60 -0.89 8.93 -14.84
N ASP A 61 -1.51 10.11 -14.84
CA ASP A 61 -1.71 10.97 -16.02
C ASP A 61 -0.39 11.43 -16.64
N GLY A 62 0.65 11.55 -15.81
CA GLY A 62 2.01 11.90 -16.23
C GLY A 62 2.79 10.77 -16.89
N VAL A 63 2.28 9.53 -16.92
CA VAL A 63 2.97 8.40 -17.54
C VAL A 63 3.03 8.60 -19.06
N PRO A 64 4.23 8.59 -19.68
CA PRO A 64 4.36 8.76 -21.12
C PRO A 64 3.65 7.65 -21.90
N ASP A 65 3.13 7.96 -23.09
CA ASP A 65 2.38 7.01 -23.93
C ASP A 65 3.12 5.68 -24.17
N SER A 66 4.45 5.73 -24.30
CA SER A 66 5.30 4.55 -24.48
C SER A 66 5.30 3.56 -23.31
N PHE A 67 4.78 3.97 -22.15
CA PHE A 67 4.66 3.17 -20.93
C PHE A 67 3.19 2.97 -20.51
N SER A 68 2.25 3.28 -21.40
CA SER A 68 0.82 3.03 -21.24
C SER A 68 0.33 2.01 -22.27
N VAL A 69 -0.92 1.55 -22.12
CA VAL A 69 -1.53 0.56 -23.02
C VAL A 69 -1.28 0.91 -24.50
N PRO A 70 -0.84 -0.08 -25.31
CA PRO A 70 -0.77 -1.51 -25.01
C PRO A 70 0.52 -1.96 -24.30
N ASN A 71 1.42 -1.04 -23.94
CA ASN A 71 2.66 -1.37 -23.25
C ASN A 71 2.43 -1.55 -21.74
N ASN A 72 3.21 -2.44 -21.12
CA ASN A 72 3.20 -2.58 -19.68
C ASN A 72 4.03 -1.47 -19.01
N LEU A 73 3.59 -1.02 -17.85
CA LEU A 73 4.35 -0.15 -16.98
C LEU A 73 5.45 -0.96 -16.27
N PRO A 74 6.72 -0.54 -16.32
CA PRO A 74 7.77 -1.15 -15.52
C PRO A 74 7.46 -1.07 -14.01
N ALA A 75 7.66 -2.18 -13.30
CA ALA A 75 7.39 -2.29 -11.86
C ALA A 75 8.08 -1.23 -10.97
N ASN A 76 9.18 -0.67 -11.45
CA ASN A 76 10.03 0.32 -10.78
C ASN A 76 10.06 1.65 -11.53
N PHE A 77 8.97 1.99 -12.24
CA PHE A 77 8.89 3.21 -13.04
C PHE A 77 9.06 4.48 -12.18
N PHE A 78 8.43 4.51 -11.00
CA PHE A 78 8.57 5.62 -10.05
C PHE A 78 9.73 5.39 -9.10
N ASN A 79 10.53 6.43 -8.87
CA ASN A 79 11.68 6.32 -7.98
C ASN A 79 11.22 6.07 -6.53
N GLY A 80 11.84 5.10 -5.86
CA GLY A 80 11.48 4.73 -4.49
C GLY A 80 10.15 3.96 -4.34
N VAL A 81 9.43 3.65 -5.42
CA VAL A 81 8.25 2.78 -5.37
C VAL A 81 8.45 1.57 -6.26
N LYS A 82 8.13 0.40 -5.71
CA LYS A 82 8.20 -0.87 -6.44
C LYS A 82 6.86 -1.57 -6.36
N LEU A 83 6.34 -1.93 -7.52
CA LEU A 83 5.11 -2.67 -7.68
C LEU A 83 5.41 -4.15 -7.90
N SER A 84 4.63 -5.05 -7.30
CA SER A 84 4.59 -6.47 -7.68
C SER A 84 3.16 -6.99 -7.74
N THR A 85 2.92 -7.98 -8.58
CA THR A 85 1.62 -8.63 -8.70
C THR A 85 1.86 -10.12 -8.96
N PRO A 86 0.98 -11.02 -8.49
CA PRO A 86 0.98 -12.41 -8.93
C PRO A 86 0.69 -12.58 -10.44
N GLY A 87 0.15 -11.53 -11.08
CA GLY A 87 -0.17 -11.50 -12.50
C GLY A 87 1.04 -11.26 -13.42
N ALA A 88 0.75 -10.82 -14.65
CA ALA A 88 1.73 -10.67 -15.72
C ALA A 88 2.42 -9.30 -15.78
N GLY A 89 2.02 -8.35 -14.92
CA GLY A 89 2.60 -7.01 -14.87
C GLY A 89 1.55 -5.94 -14.57
N PHE A 90 1.82 -4.71 -15.01
CA PHE A 90 0.98 -3.55 -14.75
C PHE A 90 0.67 -2.82 -16.04
N GLN A 91 -0.51 -2.19 -16.08
CA GLN A 91 -0.91 -1.32 -17.17
C GLN A 91 -1.44 0.01 -16.64
N VAL A 92 -1.16 1.05 -17.41
CA VAL A 92 -1.75 2.37 -17.27
C VAL A 92 -2.59 2.63 -18.50
N SER A 93 -3.84 3.06 -18.33
CA SER A 93 -4.74 3.33 -19.45
C SER A 93 -4.27 4.53 -20.29
N ALA A 94 -4.86 4.72 -21.47
CA ALA A 94 -4.42 5.76 -22.41
C ALA A 94 -5.15 7.10 -22.20
N ASN A 95 -4.51 8.17 -22.67
CA ASN A 95 -5.19 9.44 -22.90
C ASN A 95 -6.15 9.35 -24.08
N ASN A 96 -7.22 10.14 -24.03
CA ASN A 96 -8.16 10.25 -25.14
C ASN A 96 -7.47 10.76 -26.41
N GLY A 97 -7.78 10.13 -27.54
CA GLY A 97 -7.18 10.45 -28.84
C GLY A 97 -5.79 9.85 -29.07
N VAL A 98 -5.19 9.20 -28.07
CA VAL A 98 -3.92 8.45 -28.24
C VAL A 98 -4.19 6.96 -28.46
N ALA A 99 -4.95 6.35 -27.55
CA ALA A 99 -5.34 4.96 -27.56
C ALA A 99 -6.65 4.79 -26.77
N PRO A 100 -7.26 3.59 -26.72
CA PRO A 100 -8.48 3.38 -25.95
C PRO A 100 -8.29 3.72 -24.46
N VAL A 101 -9.17 4.57 -23.93
CA VAL A 101 -9.17 5.05 -22.53
C VAL A 101 -9.62 3.94 -21.58
N GLU A 102 -9.41 4.10 -20.27
CA GLU A 102 -10.02 3.24 -19.23
C GLU A 102 -9.89 1.72 -19.48
N PHE A 103 -8.79 1.30 -20.12
CA PHE A 103 -8.52 -0.09 -20.49
C PHE A 103 -9.48 -0.70 -21.54
N ASP A 104 -10.12 0.13 -22.37
CA ASP A 104 -10.93 -0.31 -23.52
C ASP A 104 -10.15 -1.15 -24.54
N ASN A 105 -8.81 -1.07 -24.51
CA ASN A 105 -7.95 -1.94 -25.30
C ASN A 105 -8.03 -3.41 -24.84
N THR A 106 -8.40 -3.65 -23.57
CA THR A 106 -8.58 -4.97 -22.97
C THR A 106 -10.03 -5.41 -23.12
N ASN A 107 -10.99 -4.55 -22.77
CA ASN A 107 -12.41 -4.80 -22.96
C ASN A 107 -13.14 -3.47 -23.26
N PRO A 108 -13.78 -3.30 -24.44
CA PRO A 108 -14.37 -2.02 -24.86
C PRO A 108 -15.60 -1.58 -24.05
N THR A 109 -16.01 -2.32 -23.02
CA THR A 109 -17.06 -1.90 -22.09
C THR A 109 -16.52 -1.12 -20.90
N TYR A 110 -15.21 -1.11 -20.68
CA TYR A 110 -14.61 -0.57 -19.46
C TYR A 110 -14.73 0.95 -19.33
N SER A 111 -14.82 1.70 -20.42
CA SER A 111 -15.14 3.14 -20.38
C SER A 111 -16.59 3.48 -19.99
N SER A 112 -17.44 2.47 -19.79
CA SER A 112 -18.76 2.63 -19.17
C SER A 112 -18.82 2.10 -17.74
N THR A 113 -17.69 1.58 -17.24
CA THR A 113 -17.54 0.93 -15.93
C THR A 113 -16.63 1.75 -15.04
N PHE A 114 -15.51 2.26 -15.56
CA PHE A 114 -14.52 3.00 -14.79
C PHE A 114 -14.63 4.50 -15.01
N GLY A 115 -14.55 5.25 -13.90
CA GLY A 115 -14.40 6.68 -13.88
C GLY A 115 -12.99 7.09 -13.42
N VAL A 116 -12.64 8.35 -13.66
CA VAL A 116 -11.35 8.92 -13.28
C VAL A 116 -11.51 9.96 -12.17
N PHE A 117 -10.63 9.94 -11.18
CA PHE A 117 -10.53 11.01 -10.19
C PHE A 117 -9.64 12.13 -10.72
N SER A 118 -8.46 11.76 -11.20
CA SER A 118 -7.58 12.61 -11.98
C SER A 118 -7.58 12.15 -13.44
N SER A 119 -7.81 13.10 -14.33
CA SER A 119 -8.02 12.80 -15.75
C SER A 119 -6.67 12.70 -16.46
N GLN A 120 -6.39 11.65 -17.25
CA GLN A 120 -7.30 10.65 -17.85
C GLN A 120 -6.95 9.19 -17.53
N ARG A 121 -5.90 8.91 -16.77
CA ARG A 121 -5.30 7.58 -16.72
C ARG A 121 -5.60 6.85 -15.43
N LEU A 122 -5.87 5.57 -15.59
CA LEU A 122 -6.06 4.61 -14.51
C LEU A 122 -4.91 3.62 -14.50
N PHE A 123 -4.76 2.93 -13.38
CA PHE A 123 -3.76 1.91 -13.15
C PHE A 123 -4.40 0.58 -12.71
N THR A 124 -3.84 -0.53 -13.20
CA THR A 124 -4.26 -1.88 -12.81
C THR A 124 -3.11 -2.89 -12.88
N GLY A 125 -3.24 -3.97 -12.10
CA GLY A 125 -2.51 -5.22 -12.35
C GLY A 125 -3.08 -5.95 -13.57
N VAL A 126 -2.24 -6.69 -14.28
CA VAL A 126 -2.63 -7.51 -15.44
C VAL A 126 -2.71 -8.98 -15.04
N GLY A 127 -3.84 -9.62 -15.26
CA GLY A 127 -4.02 -11.05 -14.95
C GLY A 127 -4.08 -11.38 -13.45
N SER A 128 -4.20 -10.35 -12.60
CA SER A 128 -4.48 -10.47 -11.17
C SER A 128 -5.11 -9.17 -10.68
N ASN A 129 -6.00 -9.27 -9.71
CA ASN A 129 -6.54 -8.14 -8.96
C ASN A 129 -5.71 -7.76 -7.73
N ILE A 130 -4.52 -8.35 -7.56
CA ILE A 130 -3.64 -8.07 -6.43
C ILE A 130 -2.44 -7.25 -6.90
N VAL A 131 -2.19 -6.13 -6.22
CA VAL A 131 -0.99 -5.30 -6.38
C VAL A 131 -0.34 -5.08 -5.02
N ASP A 132 0.92 -5.46 -4.88
CA ASP A 132 1.76 -5.12 -3.74
C ASP A 132 2.58 -3.86 -4.07
N VAL A 133 2.50 -2.84 -3.23
CA VAL A 133 3.25 -1.58 -3.32
C VAL A 133 4.29 -1.57 -2.21
N SER A 134 5.57 -1.55 -2.57
CA SER A 134 6.70 -1.47 -1.63
C SER A 134 7.48 -0.17 -1.83
N PHE A 135 8.15 0.29 -0.77
CA PHE A 135 8.90 1.55 -0.77
C PHE A 135 10.41 1.32 -0.66
N GLY A 136 11.19 2.20 -1.27
CA GLY A 136 12.66 2.20 -1.24
C GLY A 136 13.32 1.99 -2.59
N GLU A 137 14.61 2.33 -2.63
CA GLU A 137 15.48 2.14 -3.79
C GLU A 137 15.82 0.65 -4.01
N PRO A 138 16.23 0.24 -5.21
CA PRO A 138 16.74 -1.11 -5.45
C PRO A 138 17.87 -1.48 -4.47
N GLY A 139 17.65 -2.52 -3.65
CA GLY A 139 18.61 -3.00 -2.65
C GLY A 139 18.49 -2.33 -1.28
N SER A 140 17.55 -1.40 -1.10
CA SER A 140 17.23 -0.78 0.19
C SER A 140 15.74 -0.92 0.51
N ARG A 141 15.38 -0.78 1.79
CA ARG A 141 13.99 -0.76 2.25
C ARG A 141 13.64 0.65 2.69
N GLY A 142 12.56 1.16 2.12
CA GLY A 142 11.91 2.40 2.51
C GLY A 142 10.71 2.11 3.39
N LEU A 143 10.39 3.08 4.24
CA LEU A 143 9.26 3.03 5.15
C LEU A 143 8.42 4.30 5.02
N VAL A 144 7.09 4.15 5.10
CA VAL A 144 6.14 5.28 5.07
C VAL A 144 5.23 5.26 6.30
N GLY A 145 4.75 6.43 6.73
CA GLY A 145 3.83 6.58 7.87
C GLY A 145 2.35 6.39 7.50
N GLY A 146 2.02 6.45 6.20
CA GLY A 146 0.67 6.22 5.71
C GLY A 146 0.65 6.00 4.21
N PHE A 147 -0.37 5.30 3.75
CA PHE A 147 -0.65 5.07 2.33
C PHE A 147 -2.16 5.07 2.10
N GLY A 148 -2.58 5.69 1.00
CA GLY A 148 -3.94 5.70 0.50
C GLY A 148 -3.98 5.62 -1.01
N ALA A 149 -5.13 5.20 -1.54
CA ALA A 149 -5.36 5.06 -2.96
C ALA A 149 -6.80 5.47 -3.30
N VAL A 150 -6.96 5.99 -4.51
CA VAL A 150 -8.26 6.18 -5.14
C VAL A 150 -8.60 4.93 -5.98
N PHE A 151 -9.85 4.54 -5.94
CA PHE A 151 -10.41 3.38 -6.62
C PHE A 151 -11.60 3.83 -7.46
N THR A 152 -11.84 3.12 -8.55
CA THR A 152 -13.06 3.26 -9.35
C THR A 152 -13.81 1.94 -9.40
N ASP A 153 -15.15 2.04 -9.38
CA ASP A 153 -16.09 0.94 -9.58
C ASP A 153 -16.12 -0.10 -8.43
N VAL A 154 -15.99 0.37 -7.17
CA VAL A 154 -16.10 -0.53 -6.02
C VAL A 154 -17.57 -0.82 -5.74
N ASP A 155 -18.04 -2.00 -6.15
CA ASP A 155 -19.46 -2.35 -6.08
C ASP A 155 -19.81 -3.36 -4.98
N LEU A 156 -18.84 -4.19 -4.54
CA LEU A 156 -19.07 -5.18 -3.51
C LEU A 156 -18.40 -4.83 -2.18
N THR A 157 -19.10 -5.11 -1.08
CA THR A 157 -18.53 -4.90 0.26
C THR A 157 -17.42 -5.91 0.53
N ASN A 158 -16.27 -5.44 1.01
CA ASN A 158 -15.08 -6.24 1.35
C ASN A 158 -14.40 -6.97 0.19
N SER A 159 -14.76 -6.70 -1.07
CA SER A 159 -14.03 -7.21 -2.24
C SER A 159 -12.73 -6.44 -2.46
N THR A 160 -12.79 -5.12 -2.31
CA THR A 160 -11.63 -4.22 -2.43
C THR A 160 -11.04 -3.94 -1.06
N THR A 161 -9.75 -4.21 -0.89
CA THR A 161 -9.07 -4.06 0.41
C THR A 161 -7.64 -3.54 0.25
N MET A 162 -7.15 -2.88 1.30
CA MET A 162 -5.74 -2.62 1.51
C MET A 162 -5.27 -3.25 2.81
N GLU A 163 -4.26 -4.11 2.71
CA GLU A 163 -3.55 -4.68 3.85
C GLU A 163 -2.17 -4.03 3.99
N TYR A 164 -1.84 -3.62 5.21
CA TYR A 164 -0.62 -2.89 5.51
C TYR A 164 0.35 -3.78 6.27
N PHE A 165 1.64 -3.68 5.99
CA PHE A 165 2.64 -4.53 6.62
C PHE A 165 3.80 -3.74 7.19
N ASP A 166 4.33 -4.18 8.34
CA ASP A 166 5.53 -3.62 8.93
C ASP A 166 6.83 -4.15 8.27
N ALA A 167 7.98 -3.69 8.72
CA ALA A 167 9.29 -4.14 8.23
C ALA A 167 9.56 -5.63 8.52
N ALA A 168 8.89 -6.25 9.48
CA ALA A 168 9.01 -7.68 9.79
C ALA A 168 7.98 -8.54 9.03
N ASN A 169 7.24 -7.95 8.08
CA ASN A 169 6.20 -8.61 7.29
C ASN A 169 5.00 -9.07 8.13
N ASN A 170 4.76 -8.43 9.29
CA ASN A 170 3.53 -8.62 10.05
C ASN A 170 2.45 -7.71 9.50
N SER A 171 1.23 -8.23 9.40
CA SER A 171 0.06 -7.43 9.05
C SER A 171 -0.26 -6.44 10.18
N LEU A 172 -0.42 -5.18 9.80
CA LEU A 172 -0.87 -4.07 10.63
C LEU A 172 -2.40 -3.89 10.55
N GLY A 173 -3.06 -4.65 9.68
CA GLY A 173 -4.51 -4.64 9.48
C GLY A 173 -4.90 -4.68 8.01
N VAL A 174 -6.09 -5.24 7.77
CA VAL A 174 -6.79 -5.24 6.49
C VAL A 174 -7.95 -4.27 6.59
N PHE A 175 -8.05 -3.36 5.64
CA PHE A 175 -9.07 -2.31 5.61
C PHE A 175 -9.84 -2.40 4.30
N ALA A 176 -11.17 -2.49 4.39
CA ALA A 176 -12.04 -2.53 3.22
C ALA A 176 -12.26 -1.12 2.67
N VAL A 177 -12.21 -0.99 1.34
CA VAL A 177 -12.62 0.22 0.65
C VAL A 177 -14.15 0.28 0.66
N PRO A 178 -14.77 1.42 1.03
CA PRO A 178 -16.22 1.55 0.97
C PRO A 178 -16.74 1.41 -0.47
N VAL A 179 -17.94 0.85 -0.60
CA VAL A 179 -18.66 0.73 -1.87
C VAL A 179 -19.11 2.12 -2.34
N GLY A 180 -19.06 2.36 -3.65
CA GLY A 180 -19.60 3.56 -4.28
C GLY A 180 -21.11 3.71 -4.09
N ILE A 181 -21.64 4.91 -4.31
CA ILE A 181 -23.08 5.18 -4.19
C ILE A 181 -23.83 5.11 -5.53
N VAL A 182 -23.11 4.82 -6.61
CA VAL A 182 -23.62 4.55 -7.96
C VAL A 182 -22.96 3.26 -8.47
N GLY A 183 -23.62 2.50 -9.33
CA GLY A 183 -23.15 1.15 -9.73
C GLY A 183 -22.23 1.11 -10.95
N SER A 184 -21.75 2.25 -11.44
CA SER A 184 -20.69 2.32 -12.46
C SER A 184 -19.98 3.67 -12.30
N GLU A 185 -18.70 3.70 -12.66
CA GLU A 185 -17.83 4.88 -12.62
C GLU A 185 -17.68 5.49 -11.21
N SER A 186 -18.15 4.79 -10.17
CA SER A 186 -18.13 5.30 -8.81
C SER A 186 -16.69 5.48 -8.33
N LEU A 187 -16.40 6.58 -7.64
CA LEU A 187 -15.09 6.81 -7.06
C LEU A 187 -15.11 6.49 -5.58
N SER A 188 -14.08 5.82 -5.09
CA SER A 188 -13.90 5.49 -3.69
C SER A 188 -12.48 5.80 -3.24
N PHE A 189 -12.32 6.13 -1.96
CA PHE A 189 -11.03 6.41 -1.36
C PHE A 189 -10.86 5.65 -0.06
N LEU A 190 -9.65 5.15 0.16
CA LEU A 190 -9.20 4.64 1.44
C LEU A 190 -7.76 5.09 1.66
N GLY A 191 -7.49 5.62 2.85
CA GLY A 191 -6.16 5.95 3.34
C GLY A 191 -6.02 5.58 4.80
N VAL A 192 -4.90 4.94 5.14
CA VAL A 192 -4.57 4.58 6.52
C VAL A 192 -3.20 5.10 6.87
N SER A 193 -3.09 5.75 8.02
CA SER A 193 -1.83 6.18 8.60
C SER A 193 -1.67 5.67 10.02
N PHE A 194 -0.42 5.42 10.39
CA PHE A 194 -0.05 5.00 11.73
C PHE A 194 0.86 6.08 12.31
N GLY A 195 0.54 6.57 13.51
CA GLY A 195 1.09 7.81 14.07
C GLY A 195 2.60 7.98 13.83
N PHE A 196 2.96 9.17 13.34
CA PHE A 196 4.30 9.52 12.83
C PHE A 196 5.43 8.97 13.70
N GLY A 197 6.18 8.01 13.16
CA GLY A 197 7.41 7.48 13.75
C GLY A 197 7.25 6.31 14.74
N ARG A 198 6.04 5.81 15.01
CA ARG A 198 5.83 4.69 15.95
C ARG A 198 5.62 3.35 15.24
N THR A 199 4.84 3.35 14.18
CA THR A 199 4.59 2.19 13.32
C THR A 199 4.70 2.66 11.89
N LEU A 200 5.52 1.96 11.10
CA LEU A 200 5.77 2.31 9.71
C LEU A 200 5.41 1.16 8.80
N ILE A 201 4.94 1.50 7.61
CA ILE A 201 4.52 0.59 6.56
C ILE A 201 5.73 0.32 5.66
N SER A 202 6.05 -0.95 5.45
CA SER A 202 7.07 -1.39 4.50
C SER A 202 6.49 -1.70 3.12
N HIS A 203 5.28 -2.24 3.10
CA HIS A 203 4.52 -2.47 1.88
C HIS A 203 3.02 -2.53 2.17
N VAL A 204 2.24 -2.33 1.12
CA VAL A 204 0.77 -2.42 1.12
C VAL A 204 0.36 -3.43 0.06
N ARG A 205 -0.52 -4.36 0.42
CA ARG A 205 -1.21 -5.22 -0.54
C ARG A 205 -2.58 -4.65 -0.83
N ILE A 206 -2.82 -4.33 -2.08
CA ILE A 206 -4.12 -3.90 -2.59
C ILE A 206 -4.76 -5.10 -3.28
N THR A 207 -6.01 -5.40 -2.93
CA THR A 207 -6.89 -6.31 -3.68
C THR A 207 -8.00 -5.46 -4.27
N SER A 208 -8.16 -5.47 -5.59
CA SER A 208 -9.12 -4.63 -6.33
C SER A 208 -10.30 -5.47 -6.84
N GLY A 209 -11.44 -5.36 -6.16
CA GLY A 209 -12.60 -6.18 -6.47
C GLY A 209 -12.33 -7.68 -6.26
N ASN A 210 -13.22 -8.54 -6.75
CA ASN A 210 -13.07 -9.99 -6.62
C ASN A 210 -12.59 -10.68 -7.91
N THR A 211 -12.45 -9.92 -9.00
CA THR A 211 -12.12 -10.44 -10.33
C THR A 211 -11.11 -9.51 -11.01
N ALA A 212 -10.11 -10.09 -11.67
CA ALA A 212 -9.13 -9.32 -12.43
C ALA A 212 -9.73 -8.84 -13.76
N LEU A 213 -9.34 -7.63 -14.19
CA LEU A 213 -9.64 -7.13 -15.53
C LEU A 213 -9.11 -8.10 -16.60
N GLY A 214 -9.86 -8.24 -17.70
CA GLY A 214 -9.50 -9.14 -18.78
C GLY A 214 -10.45 -9.10 -19.96
N ALA A 215 -9.97 -9.59 -21.11
CA ALA A 215 -10.78 -9.63 -22.33
C ALA A 215 -12.04 -10.49 -22.13
N GLY A 216 -13.21 -9.91 -22.40
CA GLY A 216 -14.51 -10.57 -22.23
C GLY A 216 -14.96 -10.74 -20.78
N VAL A 217 -14.23 -10.18 -19.81
CA VAL A 217 -14.64 -10.14 -18.41
C VAL A 217 -15.37 -8.82 -18.17
N ASN A 218 -16.69 -8.90 -17.94
CA ASN A 218 -17.52 -7.73 -17.67
C ASN A 218 -17.84 -7.63 -16.19
N ASP A 219 -17.91 -6.41 -15.69
CA ASP A 219 -18.41 -6.15 -14.35
C ASP A 219 -19.87 -6.63 -14.20
N GLY A 220 -20.25 -7.05 -12.99
CA GLY A 220 -21.57 -7.57 -12.68
C GLY A 220 -21.87 -8.98 -13.24
N THR A 221 -20.91 -9.62 -13.94
CA THR A 221 -21.11 -10.97 -14.49
C THR A 221 -21.33 -11.98 -13.35
N PRO A 222 -22.38 -12.81 -13.37
CA PRO A 222 -22.60 -13.80 -12.31
C PRO A 222 -21.44 -14.78 -12.15
N LEU A 223 -20.90 -14.90 -10.92
CA LEU A 223 -19.85 -15.88 -10.54
C LEU A 223 -20.38 -17.06 -9.74
N GLY A 224 -21.70 -17.11 -9.53
CA GLY A 224 -22.38 -18.12 -8.73
C GLY A 224 -23.67 -17.57 -8.15
N THR A 225 -24.34 -18.36 -7.32
CA THR A 225 -25.57 -17.92 -6.67
C THR A 225 -25.29 -16.78 -5.69
N GLY A 226 -25.79 -15.58 -6.01
CA GLY A 226 -25.65 -14.41 -5.14
C GLY A 226 -24.28 -13.75 -5.15
N ASN A 227 -23.44 -14.04 -6.14
CA ASN A 227 -22.14 -13.38 -6.31
C ASN A 227 -21.94 -12.96 -7.77
N VAL A 228 -21.36 -11.79 -7.96
CA VAL A 228 -21.04 -11.22 -9.27
C VAL A 228 -19.56 -10.87 -9.33
N ALA A 229 -19.02 -10.75 -10.54
CA ALA A 229 -17.72 -10.16 -10.76
C ALA A 229 -17.78 -8.68 -10.37
N ASP A 230 -16.79 -8.25 -9.61
CA ASP A 230 -16.54 -6.87 -9.22
C ASP A 230 -15.14 -6.51 -9.72
N LEU A 231 -15.09 -5.65 -10.72
CA LEU A 231 -13.88 -5.18 -11.38
C LEU A 231 -13.53 -3.81 -10.85
N VAL A 232 -12.32 -3.65 -10.33
CA VAL A 232 -11.89 -2.37 -9.76
C VAL A 232 -10.56 -1.97 -10.35
N ALA A 233 -10.48 -0.74 -10.84
CA ALA A 233 -9.24 -0.09 -11.21
C ALA A 233 -8.85 0.97 -10.17
N MET A 234 -7.62 1.44 -10.26
CA MET A 234 -7.06 2.41 -9.33
C MET A 234 -6.68 3.70 -10.05
N ASP A 235 -6.69 4.79 -9.30
CA ASP A 235 -6.17 6.08 -9.71
C ASP A 235 -5.09 6.53 -8.69
N ASP A 236 -4.95 7.83 -8.43
CA ASP A 236 -3.94 8.41 -7.55
C ASP A 236 -3.59 7.60 -6.29
N PHE A 237 -2.28 7.38 -6.06
CA PHE A 237 -1.75 6.87 -4.79
C PHE A 237 -1.12 7.99 -3.97
N ILE A 238 -1.31 7.97 -2.66
CA ILE A 238 -0.83 9.01 -1.73
C ILE A 238 -0.09 8.33 -0.59
N TYR A 239 1.13 8.79 -0.31
CA TYR A 239 1.91 8.29 0.81
C TYR A 239 2.80 9.39 1.39
N THR A 240 3.27 9.20 2.62
CA THR A 240 4.26 10.11 3.22
C THR A 240 5.60 9.98 2.50
N GLY A 241 6.49 10.96 2.64
CA GLY A 241 7.89 10.79 2.23
C GLY A 241 8.52 9.48 2.74
N ILE A 242 9.37 8.88 1.91
CA ILE A 242 10.02 7.60 2.19
C ILE A 242 11.19 7.84 3.13
N VAL A 243 11.17 7.16 4.28
CA VAL A 243 12.28 7.15 5.24
C VAL A 243 13.10 5.88 5.01
N PRO A 244 14.39 5.98 4.66
CA PRO A 244 15.27 4.81 4.62
C PRO A 244 15.35 4.16 6.00
N GLU A 245 15.43 2.83 6.09
CA GLU A 245 15.75 2.20 7.37
C GLU A 245 17.06 2.80 7.93
N PRO A 246 17.08 3.28 9.20
CA PRO A 246 18.26 3.95 9.71
C PRO A 246 19.47 3.03 9.68
N GLU A 247 20.51 3.41 8.93
CA GLU A 247 21.86 2.86 9.07
C GLU A 247 22.37 2.96 10.52
N THR A 248 21.72 3.77 11.36
CA THR A 248 21.94 3.85 12.80
C THR A 248 21.92 2.50 13.50
N TYR A 249 21.11 1.51 13.06
CA TYR A 249 21.18 0.17 13.65
C TYR A 249 22.48 -0.56 13.26
N ALA A 250 22.90 -0.45 12.01
CA ALA A 250 24.19 -0.98 11.56
C ALA A 250 25.36 -0.26 12.25
N MET A 251 25.28 1.06 12.45
CA MET A 251 26.28 1.86 13.15
C MET A 251 26.28 1.63 14.66
N LEU A 252 25.12 1.36 15.27
CA LEU A 252 25.01 0.97 16.67
C LEU A 252 25.62 -0.41 16.88
N LEU A 253 25.30 -1.39 16.03
CA LEU A 253 25.88 -2.72 16.10
C LEU A 253 27.39 -2.69 15.79
N ALA A 254 27.83 -1.89 14.83
CA ALA A 254 29.24 -1.67 14.57
C ALA A 254 29.93 -1.02 15.77
N GLY A 255 29.32 0.01 16.38
CA GLY A 255 29.82 0.66 17.58
C GLY A 255 29.93 -0.29 18.78
N LEU A 256 28.90 -1.11 19.03
CA LEU A 256 28.90 -2.13 20.07
C LEU A 256 29.92 -3.24 19.80
N GLY A 257 30.06 -3.67 18.54
CA GLY A 257 31.08 -4.62 18.11
C GLY A 257 32.50 -4.10 18.34
N LEU A 258 32.72 -2.81 18.06
CA LEU A 258 33.99 -2.13 18.26
C LEU A 258 34.32 -2.01 19.76
N ILE A 259 33.35 -1.64 20.59
CA ILE A 259 33.49 -1.62 22.07
C ILE A 259 33.77 -3.04 22.61
N GLY A 260 33.07 -4.05 22.12
CA GLY A 260 33.30 -5.45 22.49
C GLY A 260 34.71 -5.94 22.14
N ALA A 261 35.20 -5.62 20.94
CA ALA A 261 36.55 -5.96 20.49
C ALA A 261 37.63 -5.26 21.33
N ILE A 262 37.45 -3.98 21.65
CA ILE A 262 38.36 -3.22 22.54
C ILE A 262 38.36 -3.82 23.95
N SER A 263 37.19 -4.15 24.50
CA SER A 263 37.09 -4.77 25.82
C SER A 263 37.72 -6.17 25.87
N ARG A 264 37.69 -6.93 24.79
CA ARG A 264 38.33 -8.26 24.70
C ARG A 264 39.85 -8.17 24.68
N ARG A 265 40.41 -7.20 23.94
CA ARG A 265 41.87 -6.98 23.88
C ARG A 265 42.47 -6.58 25.23
N ARG A 266 41.72 -5.88 26.08
CA ARG A 266 42.17 -5.48 27.42
C ARG A 266 42.17 -6.61 28.47
N LYS A 267 41.61 -7.78 28.14
CA LYS A 267 41.54 -8.95 29.04
C LYS A 267 42.51 -10.08 28.67
N LEU A 268 43.29 -9.93 27.61
CA LEU A 268 44.36 -10.86 27.28
C LEU A 268 45.64 -10.40 28.03
N PRO A 269 46.23 -11.25 28.89
CA PRO A 269 47.46 -10.93 29.62
C PRO A 269 48.68 -10.80 28.70
#